data_AF-A0A5E4G2S5-F1
#
_entry.id   AF-A0A5E4G2S5-F1
#
_cell.length_a   1.000
_cell.length_b   1.000
_cell.length_c   1.000
_cell.angle_alpha   90.00
_cell.angle_beta   90.00
_cell.angle_gamma   90.00
#
_symmetry.space_group_name_H-M   'P 1'
#
loop_
_entity.id
_entity.type
_entity.pdbx_description
1 polymer ?
#
loop_
_entity_poly.entity_id
_entity_poly.type
_entity_poly.pdbx_seq_one_letter_code
_entity_poly.pdbx_strand_id
1 'polypeptide(L)'
;MKGRNESHYKRRNVAPKLSEEERAARLKEMRIDAELHKEQRWKRLKKAEENDALEATQAVKSSGRNFLDAVQTSVYGAERGGNSTIEESIRHHTHYLQGRSEASERNAFRR
;
A
#
# COMPACT_ATOMS: atom_id res chain seq x y z
N MET A 1 -8.75 -57.87 37.62
CA MET A 1 -8.79 -56.56 38.31
C MET A 1 -7.68 -55.66 37.79
N LYS A 2 -7.92 -54.34 37.89
CA LYS A 2 -6.98 -53.21 37.69
C LYS A 2 -6.71 -52.77 36.25
N GLY A 3 -7.60 -51.92 35.74
CA GLY A 3 -7.31 -51.00 34.65
C GLY A 3 -6.18 -50.05 35.02
N ARG A 4 -5.17 -49.98 34.17
CA ARG A 4 -4.08 -49.00 34.26
C ARG A 4 -4.54 -47.75 33.54
N ASN A 5 -5.26 -46.91 34.28
CA ASN A 5 -5.47 -45.51 33.94
C ASN A 5 -4.13 -44.77 34.10
N GLU A 6 -3.22 -44.92 33.15
CA GLU A 6 -2.05 -44.06 33.05
C GLU A 6 -2.51 -42.74 32.44
N SER A 7 -2.80 -41.80 33.33
CA SER A 7 -3.20 -40.42 33.05
C SER A 7 -2.12 -39.67 32.25
N HIS A 8 -2.07 -39.88 30.94
CA HIS A 8 -1.17 -39.21 30.00
C HIS A 8 -1.69 -37.85 29.49
N TYR A 9 -2.72 -37.28 30.12
CA TYR A 9 -3.47 -36.15 29.55
C TYR A 9 -3.62 -34.93 30.46
N LYS A 10 -2.59 -34.48 31.21
CA LYS A 10 -2.68 -33.19 31.93
C LYS A 10 -1.40 -32.34 32.01
N ARG A 11 -0.59 -32.25 30.95
CA ARG A 11 0.47 -31.21 30.85
C ARG A 11 0.52 -30.49 29.49
N ARG A 12 -0.63 -30.16 28.90
CA ARG A 12 -0.69 -29.54 27.55
C ARG A 12 -0.55 -28.02 27.50
N ASN A 13 -0.43 -27.31 28.62
CA ASN A 13 -0.42 -25.83 28.63
C ASN A 13 0.67 -25.20 29.51
N VAL A 14 1.85 -25.83 29.64
CA VAL A 14 2.98 -25.18 30.33
C VAL A 14 3.95 -24.68 29.27
N ALA A 15 3.94 -23.35 29.03
CA ALA A 15 4.96 -22.73 28.20
C ALA A 15 6.35 -23.11 28.76
N PRO A 16 7.34 -23.42 27.89
CA PRO A 16 8.71 -23.68 28.35
C PRO A 16 9.15 -22.57 29.28
N LYS A 17 9.72 -22.92 30.45
CA LYS A 17 10.24 -21.93 31.39
C LYS A 17 11.48 -21.29 30.74
N LEU A 18 11.27 -20.21 29.98
CA LEU A 18 12.35 -19.38 29.44
C LEU A 18 13.28 -18.98 30.58
N SER A 19 14.58 -19.11 30.35
CA SER A 19 15.58 -18.68 31.33
C SER A 19 15.43 -17.17 31.60
N GLU A 20 15.94 -16.70 32.74
CA GLU A 20 15.84 -15.28 33.10
C GLU A 20 16.48 -14.38 32.03
N GLU A 21 17.53 -14.87 31.38
CA GLU A 21 18.22 -14.20 30.27
C GLU A 21 17.34 -14.12 29.02
N GLU A 22 16.68 -15.22 28.63
CA GLU A 22 15.78 -15.25 27.48
C GLU A 22 14.54 -14.36 27.70
N ARG A 23 14.05 -14.26 28.94
CA ARG A 23 12.95 -13.36 29.30
C ARG A 23 13.35 -11.89 29.16
N ALA A 24 14.57 -11.54 29.58
CA ALA A 24 15.08 -10.17 29.46
C ALA A 24 15.26 -9.77 27.99
N ALA A 25 15.80 -10.66 27.16
CA ALA A 25 15.95 -10.45 25.73
C ALA A 25 14.58 -10.23 25.04
N ARG A 26 13.62 -11.12 25.31
CA ARG A 26 12.26 -11.02 24.74
C ARG A 26 11.51 -9.77 25.19
N LEU A 27 11.69 -9.34 26.45
CA LEU A 27 11.10 -8.10 26.96
C LEU A 27 11.69 -6.87 26.25
N LYS A 28 12.99 -6.88 25.97
CA LYS A 28 13.66 -5.81 25.22
C LYS A 28 13.14 -5.73 23.79
N GLU A 29 13.00 -6.87 23.10
CA GLU A 29 12.39 -6.92 21.76
C GLU A 29 10.96 -6.37 21.76
N MET A 30 10.11 -6.79 22.71
CA MET A 30 8.74 -6.29 22.83
C MET A 30 8.68 -4.78 23.05
N ARG A 31 9.63 -4.19 23.80
CA ARG A 31 9.69 -2.74 24.00
C ARG A 31 10.02 -1.99 22.72
N ILE A 32 10.99 -2.50 21.96
CA ILE A 32 11.41 -1.92 20.67
C ILE A 32 10.25 -2.00 19.67
N ASP A 33 9.56 -3.14 19.59
CA ASP A 33 8.42 -3.33 18.69
C ASP A 33 7.25 -2.39 19.08
N ALA A 34 6.96 -2.27 20.38
CA ALA A 34 5.94 -1.34 20.87
C ALA A 34 6.25 0.14 20.58
N GLU A 35 7.53 0.53 20.57
CA GLU A 35 7.97 1.87 20.17
C GLU A 35 7.78 2.09 18.65
N LEU A 36 8.19 1.14 17.83
CA LEU A 36 8.00 1.16 16.38
C LEU A 36 6.52 1.30 15.98
N HIS A 37 5.63 0.51 16.59
CA HIS A 37 4.20 0.57 16.30
C HIS A 37 3.58 1.91 16.69
N LYS A 38 4.08 2.55 17.76
CA LYS A 38 3.64 3.90 18.15
C LYS A 38 4.05 4.95 17.12
N GLU A 39 5.29 4.90 16.64
CA GLU A 39 5.77 5.82 15.61
C GLU A 39 5.01 5.65 14.29
N GLN A 40 4.79 4.42 13.84
CA GLN A 40 4.02 4.15 12.63
C GLN A 40 2.58 4.66 12.76
N ARG A 41 1.93 4.42 13.91
CA ARG A 41 0.60 4.94 14.20
C ARG A 41 0.59 6.47 14.19
N TRP A 42 1.56 7.12 14.82
CA TRP A 42 1.68 8.57 14.83
C TRP A 42 1.83 9.12 13.42
N LYS A 43 2.70 8.54 12.59
CA LYS A 43 2.89 8.95 11.19
C LYS A 43 1.59 8.85 10.39
N ARG A 44 0.81 7.78 10.58
CA ARG A 44 -0.51 7.63 9.94
C ARG A 44 -1.51 8.69 10.42
N LEU A 45 -1.54 9.00 11.72
CA LEU A 45 -2.41 10.05 12.26
C LEU A 45 -2.04 11.44 11.71
N LYS A 46 -0.74 11.78 11.67
CA LYS A 46 -0.27 13.04 11.09
C LYS A 46 -0.59 13.16 9.61
N LYS A 47 -0.40 12.08 8.84
CA LYS A 47 -0.77 12.04 7.43
C LYS A 47 -2.28 12.20 7.20
N ALA A 48 -3.11 11.64 8.08
CA ALA A 48 -4.56 11.83 7.99
C ALA A 48 -4.93 13.31 8.24
N GLU A 49 -4.36 13.94 9.28
CA GLU A 49 -4.55 15.37 9.57
C GLU A 49 -4.11 16.26 8.40
N GLU A 50 -2.97 15.96 7.77
CA GLU A 50 -2.50 16.66 6.57
C GLU A 50 -3.45 16.48 5.37
N ASN A 51 -3.93 15.26 5.14
CA ASN A 51 -4.89 14.98 4.07
C ASN A 51 -6.21 15.72 4.28
N ASP A 52 -6.74 15.74 5.50
CA ASP A 52 -7.97 16.46 5.84
C ASP A 52 -7.82 17.97 5.58
N ALA A 53 -6.66 18.55 5.93
CA ALA A 53 -6.35 19.93 5.62
C ALA A 53 -6.28 20.18 4.10
N LEU A 54 -5.65 19.28 3.33
CA LEU A 54 -5.61 19.35 1.88
C LEU A 54 -6.99 19.27 1.25
N GLU A 55 -7.85 18.35 1.70
CA GLU A 55 -9.22 18.21 1.23
C GLU A 55 -10.03 19.48 1.51
N ALA A 56 -9.91 20.07 2.70
CA ALA A 56 -10.55 21.33 3.02
C ALA A 56 -10.12 22.45 2.06
N THR A 57 -8.83 22.55 1.72
CA THR A 57 -8.37 23.55 0.74
C THR A 57 -8.84 23.26 -0.68
N GLN A 58 -8.94 21.98 -1.07
CA GLN A 58 -9.44 21.60 -2.39
C GLN A 58 -10.93 21.87 -2.53
N ALA A 59 -11.73 21.56 -1.50
CA ALA A 59 -13.16 21.84 -1.45
C ALA A 59 -13.45 23.33 -1.63
N VAL A 60 -12.64 24.21 -1.02
CA VAL A 60 -12.73 25.66 -1.20
C VAL A 60 -12.36 26.07 -2.63
N LYS A 61 -11.30 25.50 -3.22
CA LYS A 61 -10.90 25.78 -4.61
C LYS A 61 -11.89 25.24 -5.65
N SER A 62 -12.58 24.15 -5.35
CA SER A 62 -13.59 23.55 -6.22
C SER A 62 -14.97 24.20 -6.08
N SER A 63 -15.20 25.06 -5.08
CA SER A 63 -16.49 25.70 -4.77
C SER A 63 -17.08 26.56 -5.90
N GLY A 64 -16.42 26.68 -7.05
CA GLY A 64 -16.95 27.35 -8.25
C GLY A 64 -16.70 26.61 -9.57
N ARG A 65 -16.10 25.40 -9.55
CA ARG A 65 -15.84 24.60 -10.77
C ARG A 65 -16.84 23.44 -10.81
N ASN A 66 -17.52 23.27 -11.95
CA ASN A 66 -18.48 22.18 -12.12
C ASN A 66 -17.75 20.83 -12.06
N PHE A 67 -18.31 19.86 -11.33
CA PHE A 67 -17.76 18.49 -11.25
C PHE A 67 -17.47 17.90 -12.63
N LEU A 68 -18.34 18.15 -13.61
CA LEU A 68 -18.16 17.69 -14.99
C LEU A 68 -16.91 18.30 -15.65
N ASP A 69 -16.63 19.58 -15.41
CA ASP A 69 -15.43 20.25 -15.92
C ASP A 69 -14.17 19.69 -15.25
N ALA A 70 -14.20 19.49 -13.94
CA ALA A 70 -13.10 18.87 -13.19
C ALA A 70 -12.83 17.41 -13.59
N VAL A 71 -13.87 16.63 -13.89
CA VAL A 71 -13.75 15.27 -14.42
C VAL A 71 -13.23 15.29 -15.84
N GLN A 72 -13.68 16.22 -16.67
CA GLN A 72 -13.20 16.38 -18.04
C GLN A 72 -11.71 16.73 -18.08
N THR A 73 -11.23 17.58 -17.17
CA THR A 73 -9.80 17.92 -17.08
C THR A 73 -8.96 16.81 -16.45
N SER A 74 -9.45 16.14 -15.40
CA SER A 74 -8.68 15.11 -14.69
C SER A 74 -8.66 13.75 -15.40
N VAL A 75 -9.81 13.25 -15.86
CA VAL A 75 -9.94 11.92 -16.47
C VAL A 75 -9.55 11.98 -17.95
N TYR A 76 -10.01 13.02 -18.63
CA TYR A 76 -9.78 13.20 -20.07
C TYR A 76 -8.70 14.24 -20.37
N GLY A 77 -7.91 14.69 -19.38
CA GLY A 77 -6.75 15.54 -19.65
C GLY A 77 -7.07 16.78 -20.49
N ALA A 78 -8.30 17.31 -20.42
CA ALA A 78 -8.76 18.39 -21.30
C ALA A 78 -8.16 19.75 -20.98
N GLU A 79 -7.42 19.88 -19.87
CA GLU A 79 -6.73 21.10 -19.49
C GLU A 79 -5.41 21.23 -20.27
N ARG A 80 -5.28 22.29 -21.08
CA ARG A 80 -4.09 22.60 -21.87
C ARG A 80 -2.95 23.06 -20.94
N GLY A 81 -2.18 22.13 -20.39
CA GLY A 81 -1.06 22.50 -19.52
C GLY A 81 -0.52 21.39 -18.65
N GLY A 82 -0.04 20.29 -19.24
CA GLY A 82 0.66 19.25 -18.49
C GLY A 82 1.03 18.05 -19.35
N ASN A 83 1.98 17.26 -18.87
CA ASN A 83 2.42 15.99 -19.43
C ASN A 83 1.37 14.85 -19.36
N SER A 84 0.17 15.14 -18.83
CA SER A 84 -0.99 14.24 -18.73
C SER A 84 -2.07 14.52 -19.78
N THR A 85 -1.82 15.42 -20.72
CA THR A 85 -2.81 15.81 -21.74
C THR A 85 -3.06 14.64 -22.70
N ILE A 86 -4.30 14.46 -23.17
CA ILE A 86 -4.66 13.42 -24.15
C ILE A 86 -3.73 13.42 -25.36
N GLU A 87 -3.35 14.60 -25.87
CA GLU A 87 -2.43 14.73 -27.00
C GLU A 87 -1.08 14.04 -26.72
N GLU A 88 -0.55 14.14 -25.50
CA GLU A 88 0.70 13.49 -25.10
C GLU A 88 0.53 11.98 -24.95
N SER A 89 -0.58 11.53 -24.35
CA SER A 89 -0.94 10.11 -24.29
C SER A 89 -1.06 9.49 -25.69
N ILE A 90 -1.69 10.20 -26.63
CA ILE A 90 -1.80 9.75 -28.03
C ILE A 90 -0.42 9.69 -28.66
N ARG A 91 0.43 10.73 -28.50
CA ARG A 91 1.81 10.75 -29.04
C ARG A 91 2.65 9.56 -28.54
N HIS A 92 2.63 9.28 -27.23
CA HIS A 92 3.34 8.12 -26.66
C HIS A 92 2.82 6.80 -27.20
N HIS A 93 1.50 6.63 -27.26
CA HIS A 93 0.90 5.42 -27.81
C HIS A 93 1.25 5.23 -29.29
N THR A 94 1.19 6.29 -30.10
CA THR A 94 1.60 6.24 -31.51
C THR A 94 3.09 5.95 -31.68
N HIS A 95 3.95 6.49 -30.81
CA HIS A 95 5.40 6.28 -30.88
C HIS A 95 5.75 4.79 -30.75
N TYR A 96 5.12 4.08 -29.81
CA TYR A 96 5.33 2.64 -29.66
C TYR A 96 4.57 1.79 -30.68
N LEU A 97 3.44 2.28 -31.21
CA LEU A 97 2.71 1.60 -32.28
C LEU A 97 3.45 1.67 -33.63
N GLN A 98 4.05 2.80 -33.97
CA GLN A 98 4.79 2.98 -35.23
C GLN A 98 6.02 2.07 -35.28
N GLY A 99 6.75 1.92 -34.16
CA GLY A 99 7.86 0.95 -34.08
C GLY A 99 7.41 -0.51 -34.11
N ARG A 100 6.13 -0.80 -33.80
CA ARG A 100 5.59 -2.16 -33.82
C ARG A 100 5.28 -2.65 -35.24
N SER A 101 4.88 -1.78 -36.17
CA SER A 101 4.62 -2.19 -37.56
C SER A 101 5.89 -2.60 -38.32
N GLU A 102 7.03 -1.97 -38.03
CA GLU A 102 8.33 -2.33 -38.64
C GLU A 102 8.97 -3.57 -37.98
N ALA A 103 8.65 -3.82 -36.70
CA ALA A 103 9.14 -4.99 -35.95
C ALA A 103 8.18 -6.21 -36.00
N SER A 104 6.99 -6.09 -36.60
CA SER A 104 5.93 -7.12 -36.59
C SER A 104 6.23 -8.36 -37.46
N GLU A 105 7.39 -8.44 -38.12
CA GLU A 105 7.79 -9.65 -38.83
C GLU A 105 8.60 -10.64 -37.97
N ARG A 106 8.94 -10.31 -36.72
CA ARG A 106 9.69 -11.23 -35.86
C ARG A 106 8.97 -11.46 -34.54
N ASN A 107 7.93 -12.30 -34.60
CA ASN A 107 7.36 -12.94 -33.41
C ASN A 107 8.49 -13.69 -32.66
N ALA A 108 8.99 -13.12 -31.56
CA ALA A 108 10.05 -13.70 -30.74
C ALA A 108 9.68 -15.03 -30.05
N PHE A 109 8.42 -15.47 -30.16
CA PHE A 109 7.87 -16.69 -29.57
C PHE A 109 7.48 -17.76 -30.60
N ARG A 110 7.67 -17.53 -31.90
CA ARG A 110 7.54 -18.59 -32.90
C ARG A 110 8.89 -19.28 -33.06
N ARG A 111 9.05 -20.40 -32.38
CA ARG A 111 10.13 -21.39 -32.57
C ARG A 111 9.53 -22.67 -33.10
#